data_AF-A0A9D1NJQ5-F1
#
_entry.id   AF-A0A9D1NJQ5-F1
#
_cell.length_a   1.000
_cell.length_b   1.000
_cell.length_c   1.000
_cell.angle_alpha   90.00
_cell.angle_beta   90.00
_cell.angle_gamma   90.00
#
_symmetry.space_group_name_H-M   'P 1'
#
loop_
_entity.id
_entity.type
_entity.pdbx_description
1 polymer ?
#
loop_
_entity_poly.entity_id
_entity_poly.type
_entity_poly.pdbx_seq_one_letter_code
_entity_poly.pdbx_strand_id
1 'polypeptide(L)' 'MKYDTLPTIGIRPTIDGRRLGVRESLEEQTMNMAKAAAALIEANVKHANGQPVKCVIADTCIGGP' A
#
# COMPACT_ATOMS: atom_id res chain seq x y z
N MET A 1 12.67 -1.47 24.86
CA MET A 1 12.15 -2.60 24.06
C MET A 1 11.97 -2.11 22.62
N LYS A 2 12.89 -2.45 21.70
CA LYS A 2 12.74 -2.12 20.27
C LYS A 2 11.82 -3.16 19.63
N TYR A 3 10.51 -3.01 19.75
CA TYR A 3 9.54 -3.76 18.94
C TYR A 3 9.37 -3.13 17.53
N ASP A 4 10.29 -2.25 17.14
CA ASP A 4 10.17 -1.34 16.00
C ASP A 4 11.01 -1.76 14.79
N THR A 5 11.52 -2.99 14.76
CA THR A 5 12.50 -3.44 13.74
C THR A 5 12.06 -4.65 12.94
N LEU A 6 10.78 -5.03 12.99
CA LEU A 6 10.27 -6.03 12.03
C LEU A 6 10.09 -5.34 10.67
N PRO A 7 10.57 -5.96 9.58
CA PRO A 7 10.46 -5.36 8.26
C PRO A 7 8.99 -5.20 7.87
N THR A 8 8.66 -4.05 7.28
CA THR A 8 7.32 -3.75 6.78
C THR A 8 7.25 -3.90 5.26
N ILE A 9 6.05 -4.09 4.72
CA ILE A 9 5.82 -4.09 3.28
C ILE A 9 5.32 -2.71 2.85
N GLY A 10 6.09 -2.02 2.01
CA GLY A 10 5.67 -0.76 1.39
C GLY A 10 4.82 -1.02 0.15
N ILE A 11 3.60 -0.46 0.12
CA ILE A 11 2.67 -0.55 -1.01
C ILE A 11 2.60 0.81 -1.71
N ARG A 12 2.93 0.81 -3.00
CA ARG A 12 3.03 2.00 -3.84
C ARG A 12 1.93 1.99 -4.90
N PRO A 13 0.77 2.64 -4.68
CA PRO A 13 -0.28 2.74 -5.69
C PRO A 13 0.20 3.60 -6.85
N THR A 14 0.63 3.00 -7.97
CA THR A 14 1.01 3.74 -9.18
C THR A 14 -0.20 4.02 -10.05
N ILE A 15 -0.28 5.24 -10.58
CA ILE A 15 -1.43 5.71 -11.36
C ILE A 15 -0.94 6.40 -12.64
N ASP A 16 -1.84 6.54 -13.62
CA ASP A 16 -1.60 7.45 -14.73
C ASP A 16 -1.51 8.91 -14.22
N GLY A 17 -0.41 9.60 -14.53
CA GLY A 17 -0.18 10.99 -14.11
C GLY A 17 -0.98 12.03 -14.90
N ARG A 18 -1.59 11.67 -16.03
CA ARG A 18 -2.34 12.59 -16.89
C ARG A 18 -3.57 13.16 -16.15
N ARG A 19 -3.67 14.48 -16.14
CA ARG A 19 -4.80 15.23 -15.55
C ARG A 19 -5.92 15.42 -16.58
N LEU A 20 -6.93 16.23 -16.22
CA LEU A 20 -8.10 16.54 -17.05
C LEU A 20 -9.08 15.36 -17.17
N GLY A 21 -9.26 14.60 -16.08
CA GLY A 21 -10.27 13.55 -15.95
C GLY A 21 -9.70 12.14 -15.94
N VAL A 22 -8.49 11.93 -16.48
CA VAL A 22 -7.86 10.60 -16.51
C VAL A 22 -7.46 10.17 -15.11
N ARG A 23 -6.57 10.91 -14.44
CA ARG A 23 -6.13 10.57 -13.08
C ARG A 23 -7.27 10.61 -12.07
N GLU A 24 -8.12 11.64 -12.13
CA GLU A 24 -9.23 11.84 -11.21
C GLU A 24 -10.20 10.65 -11.22
N SER A 25 -10.42 10.02 -12.37
CA SER A 25 -11.27 8.82 -12.50
C SER A 25 -10.62 7.53 -11.97
N LEU A 26 -9.30 7.51 -11.77
CA LEU A 26 -8.53 6.32 -11.37
C LEU A 26 -8.06 6.36 -9.92
N GLU A 27 -8.06 7.53 -9.26
CA GLU A 27 -7.50 7.71 -7.90
C GLU A 27 -8.14 6.76 -6.86
N GLU A 28 -9.47 6.74 -6.79
CA GLU A 28 -10.18 5.94 -5.80
C GLU A 28 -9.94 4.44 -6.00
N GLN A 29 -10.10 3.97 -7.24
CA GLN A 29 -9.87 2.56 -7.57
C GLN A 29 -8.43 2.15 -7.26
N THR A 30 -7.45 2.97 -7.65
CA THR A 30 -6.03 2.68 -7.44
C THR A 30 -5.68 2.59 -5.95
N MET A 31 -6.18 3.52 -5.14
CA MET A 31 -5.98 3.50 -3.70
C MET A 31 -6.71 2.32 -3.02
N ASN A 32 -7.91 1.96 -3.50
CA ASN A 32 -8.65 0.82 -2.98
C ASN A 32 -7.95 -0.51 -3.28
N MET A 33 -7.28 -0.66 -4.43
CA MET A 33 -6.44 -1.83 -4.69
C MET A 33 -5.26 -1.93 -3.70
N ALA A 34 -4.61 -0.80 -3.36
CA ALA A 34 -3.53 -0.79 -2.38
C ALA A 34 -4.03 -1.19 -0.98
N LYS A 35 -5.19 -0.70 -0.56
CA LYS A 35 -5.83 -1.08 0.71
C LYS A 35 -6.24 -2.56 0.72
N ALA A 36 -6.80 -3.08 -0.36
CA ALA A 36 -7.18 -4.48 -0.47
C ALA A 36 -5.95 -5.40 -0.42
N ALA A 37 -4.86 -5.03 -1.09
CA ALA A 37 -3.59 -5.74 -1.02
C ALA A 37 -3.01 -5.73 0.41
N ALA A 38 -3.02 -4.58 1.09
CA ALA A 38 -2.60 -4.48 2.49
C ALA A 38 -3.42 -5.44 3.37
N ALA A 39 -4.74 -5.36 3.33
CA ALA A 39 -5.63 -6.21 4.13
C ALA A 39 -5.40 -7.70 3.87
N LEU A 40 -5.21 -8.10 2.60
CA LEU A 40 -4.92 -9.48 2.24
C LEU A 40 -3.59 -9.95 2.84
N ILE A 41 -2.54 -9.14 2.74
CA ILE A 41 -1.21 -9.47 3.25
C ILE A 41 -1.22 -9.55 4.78
N GLU A 42 -1.76 -8.54 5.46
CA GLU A 42 -1.78 -8.50 6.94
C GLU A 42 -2.63 -9.64 7.53
N ALA A 43 -3.68 -10.10 6.83
CA ALA A 43 -4.51 -11.22 7.28
C ALA A 43 -3.83 -12.59 7.14
N ASN A 44 -2.91 -12.76 6.18
CA ASN A 44 -2.39 -14.07 5.79
C ASN A 44 -0.88 -14.27 6.03
N VAL A 45 -0.11 -13.19 6.10
CA VAL A 45 1.36 -13.26 6.20
C VAL A 45 1.81 -12.88 7.60
N LYS A 46 2.65 -13.73 8.19
CA LYS A 46 3.23 -13.53 9.52
C LYS A 46 4.75 -13.58 9.44
N HIS A 47 5.40 -12.83 10.32
CA HIS A 47 6.82 -13.01 10.60
C HIS A 47 7.08 -14.36 11.27
N ALA A 48 8.35 -14.79 11.32
CA ALA A 48 8.76 -16.03 11.96
C ALA A 48 8.37 -16.12 13.45
N ASN A 49 8.17 -14.98 14.11
CA ASN A 49 7.70 -14.90 15.50
C ASN A 49 6.16 -14.98 15.64
N GLY A 50 5.42 -15.21 14.54
CA GLY A 50 3.97 -15.33 14.53
C GLY A 50 3.19 -14.00 14.50
N GLN A 51 3.85 -12.85 14.59
CA GLN A 51 3.19 -11.55 14.46
C GLN A 51 2.81 -11.28 12.99
N PRO A 52 1.62 -10.72 12.70
CA PRO A 52 1.27 -10.28 11.35
C PRO A 52 2.29 -9.29 10.80
N VAL A 53 2.58 -9.39 9.50
CA VAL A 53 3.38 -8.36 8.82
C VAL A 53 2.57 -7.07 8.76
N LYS A 54 3.22 -5.92 8.91
CA LYS A 54 2.58 -4.61 8.73
C LYS A 54 2.80 -4.08 7.32
N CYS A 55 1.77 -3.49 6.74
CA CYS A 55 1.83 -2.80 5.47
C CYS A 55 1.83 -1.28 5.68
N VAL A 56 2.60 -0.57 4.85
CA VAL A 56 2.64 0.89 4.79
C VAL A 56 2.27 1.31 3.38
N ILE A 57 1.20 2.09 3.23
CA ILE A 57 0.74 2.57 1.92
C ILE A 57 1.26 4.00 1.75
N ALA A 58 1.72 4.35 0.55
CA ALA A 58 2.09 5.73 0.25
C ALA A 58 0.88 6.67 0.41
N ASP A 59 1.10 7.89 0.92
CA ASP A 59 0.02 8.86 1.20
C ASP A 59 -0.81 9.24 -0.04
N THR A 60 -0.21 9.12 -1.23
CA THR A 60 -0.84 9.47 -2.51
C THR A 60 -0.54 8.42 -3.59
N CYS A 61 -1.40 8.38 -4.61
CA CYS A 61 -1.07 7.64 -5.83
C CYS A 61 0.09 8.30 -6.58
N ILE A 62 1.02 7.46 -7.05
CA ILE A 62 2.29 7.85 -7.64
C ILE A 62 2.13 7.87 -9.16
N GLY A 63 2.04 9.08 -9.73
CA GLY A 63 1.89 9.29 -11.18
C GLY A 63 3.19 9.61 -11.92
N GLY A 64 4.32 9.62 -11.22
CA GLY A 64 5.62 10.05 -11.72
C GLY A 64 6.68 10.05 -10.61
N PRO A 65 7.94 10.35 -10.97
CA PRO A 65 9.04 10.52 -10.01
C PRO A 65 8.84 11.71 -9.07
#